data_AF-A0A1X2IXQ2-F1
#
_entry.id   AF-A0A1X2IXQ2-F1
#
_cell.length_a   1.000
_cell.length_b   1.000
_cell.length_c   1.000
_cell.angle_alpha   90.00
_cell.angle_beta   90.00
_cell.angle_gamma   90.00
#
_symmetry.space_group_name_H-M   'P 1'
#
loop_
_entity.id
_entity.type
_entity.pdbx_description
1 polymer ?
#
loop_
_entity_poly.entity_id
_entity_poly.type
_entity_poly.pdbx_seq_one_letter_code
_entity_poly.pdbx_strand_id
1 'polypeptide(L)'
;MSGSDIRDILQLGKRSETPQQRKPKPATEKRPEKYNREVFSLTGGLTPSAFVPPTYKAKFNAKKKSTPWVLQSFQNPARSDHLELQHWVKANYPFARYEKQSNIVQYTDKEYEKYLKDHTWTKEETDYLIDLCKQYHLRFQVIADRYQFDPKRHRSIDDLKERYSNIQQKLHKAEGKGVSAPLATFDKARELERKHALRILYNRTKEEEQEEAELLTEVKRIEQNQAKLAKERENLQELLRQHQLSITASNKKRATSSTGSKEKKKKRKSSNDKKELATEDLRPGVTEKLTPGVYVRSQKLPVMKTSIQPKVIKVLNELSIGTRPMMPTASVCESFERLENSIVTLFELKKVVDKMEIEHRVEKKQDIDDHDNSIE
;
A
#
# COMPACT_ATOMS: atom_id res chain seq x y z
N MET A 1 -19.51 47.61 -42.81
CA MET A 1 -19.16 48.40 -41.61
C MET A 1 -19.82 47.72 -40.41
N SER A 2 -19.03 47.36 -39.40
CA SER A 2 -19.52 46.59 -38.26
C SER A 2 -20.24 47.51 -37.27
N GLY A 3 -21.23 47.00 -36.54
CA GLY A 3 -21.96 47.79 -35.53
C GLY A 3 -21.07 48.31 -34.39
N SER A 4 -19.83 47.82 -34.29
CA SER A 4 -18.78 48.38 -33.42
C SER A 4 -18.24 49.71 -33.94
N ASP A 5 -18.08 49.85 -35.26
CA ASP A 5 -17.48 51.04 -35.89
C ASP A 5 -18.43 52.25 -35.79
N ILE A 6 -19.74 52.01 -35.87
CA ILE A 6 -20.78 53.03 -35.77
C ILE A 6 -20.84 53.63 -34.35
N ARG A 7 -20.48 52.85 -33.31
CA ARG A 7 -20.51 53.32 -31.91
C ARG A 7 -19.28 54.13 -31.52
N ASP A 8 -18.12 53.81 -32.10
CA ASP A 8 -16.90 54.61 -31.91
C ASP A 8 -17.01 55.97 -32.61
N ILE A 9 -17.64 56.02 -33.79
CA ILE A 9 -17.94 57.27 -34.51
C ILE A 9 -18.89 58.18 -33.69
N LEU A 10 -19.78 57.58 -32.90
CA LEU A 10 -20.77 58.31 -32.09
C LEU A 10 -20.33 58.56 -30.63
N GLN A 11 -19.09 58.22 -30.27
CA GLN A 11 -18.50 58.41 -28.93
C GLN A 11 -19.40 57.92 -27.77
N LEU A 12 -20.19 56.87 -28.00
CA LEU A 12 -21.05 56.29 -26.97
C LEU A 12 -20.21 55.33 -26.12
N GLY A 13 -19.87 55.75 -24.90
CA GLY A 13 -18.99 55.03 -23.98
C GLY A 13 -19.37 53.55 -23.72
N LYS A 14 -18.35 52.72 -23.49
CA LYS A 14 -18.49 51.28 -23.23
C LYS A 14 -19.30 51.03 -21.95
N ARG A 15 -20.36 50.23 -22.02
CA ARG A 15 -21.12 49.78 -20.84
C ARG A 15 -20.24 48.85 -19.98
N SER A 16 -20.14 49.18 -18.70
CA SER A 16 -19.57 48.35 -17.64
C SER A 16 -20.51 47.20 -17.29
N GLU A 17 -20.06 45.95 -17.41
CA GLU A 17 -20.74 44.77 -16.86
C GLU A 17 -20.01 44.28 -15.60
N THR A 18 -20.78 44.08 -14.53
CA THR A 18 -20.38 43.41 -13.29
C THR A 18 -20.24 41.89 -13.49
N PRO A 19 -19.35 41.19 -12.77
CA PRO A 19 -19.12 39.77 -13.00
C PRO A 19 -20.12 38.90 -12.22
N GLN A 20 -21.08 38.28 -12.92
CA GLN A 20 -21.86 37.16 -12.40
C GLN A 20 -21.23 35.81 -12.80
N GLN A 21 -21.13 34.96 -11.79
CA GLN A 21 -20.50 33.64 -11.79
C GLN A 21 -21.11 32.70 -12.84
N ARG A 22 -20.24 32.07 -13.64
CA ARG A 22 -20.61 31.00 -14.58
C ARG A 22 -20.85 29.70 -13.82
N LYS A 23 -22.08 29.20 -13.80
CA LYS A 23 -22.37 27.77 -13.59
C LYS A 23 -21.94 26.97 -14.83
N PRO A 24 -21.35 25.77 -14.68
CA PRO A 24 -20.99 24.93 -15.82
C PRO A 24 -22.24 24.40 -16.54
N LYS A 25 -22.26 24.51 -17.88
CA LYS A 25 -23.31 23.93 -18.73
C LYS A 25 -23.12 22.39 -18.80
N PRO A 26 -24.18 21.58 -18.67
CA PRO A 26 -24.07 20.14 -18.92
C PRO A 26 -23.88 19.85 -20.41
N ALA A 27 -23.09 18.81 -20.70
CA ALA A 27 -22.75 18.36 -22.04
C ALA A 27 -24.01 17.92 -22.81
N THR A 28 -24.15 18.42 -24.03
CA THR A 28 -25.21 18.00 -24.96
C THR A 28 -24.80 16.68 -25.62
N GLU A 29 -25.41 15.58 -25.20
CA GLU A 29 -25.24 14.27 -25.85
C GLU A 29 -25.85 14.31 -27.26
N LYS A 30 -25.03 13.93 -28.25
CA LYS A 30 -25.44 13.88 -29.66
C LYS A 30 -26.42 12.72 -29.87
N ARG A 31 -27.56 13.06 -30.49
CA ARG A 31 -28.65 12.15 -30.84
C ARG A 31 -28.17 11.01 -31.77
N PRO A 32 -28.45 9.73 -31.46
CA PRO A 32 -28.24 8.63 -32.39
C PRO A 32 -29.29 8.65 -33.52
N GLU A 33 -28.84 8.50 -34.77
CA GLU A 33 -29.63 8.70 -36.01
C GLU A 33 -30.88 7.82 -36.18
N LYS A 34 -31.05 6.77 -35.37
CA LYS A 34 -32.10 5.75 -35.57
C LYS A 34 -33.40 5.97 -34.80
N TYR A 35 -33.59 7.10 -34.10
CA TYR A 35 -34.78 7.34 -33.28
C TYR A 35 -35.58 8.59 -33.72
N ASN A 36 -36.91 8.46 -33.78
CA ASN A 36 -37.83 9.55 -34.16
C ASN A 36 -37.80 10.71 -33.15
N ARG A 37 -37.90 11.95 -33.67
CA ARG A 37 -37.63 13.19 -32.92
C ARG A 37 -38.56 13.38 -31.73
N GLU A 38 -39.82 13.02 -31.91
CA GLU A 38 -40.87 13.24 -30.92
C GLU A 38 -40.75 12.26 -29.75
N VAL A 39 -40.40 10.99 -30.02
CA VAL A 39 -40.22 9.96 -28.97
C VAL A 39 -39.03 10.31 -28.06
N PHE A 40 -37.94 10.81 -28.63
CA PHE A 40 -36.77 11.24 -27.85
C PHE A 40 -37.07 12.44 -26.95
N SER A 41 -37.84 13.42 -27.46
CA SER A 41 -38.27 14.58 -26.68
C SER A 41 -39.23 14.22 -25.54
N LEU A 42 -40.05 13.19 -25.70
CA LEU A 42 -40.94 12.68 -24.66
C LEU A 42 -40.24 11.83 -23.58
N THR A 43 -39.15 11.14 -23.93
CA THR A 43 -38.46 10.21 -23.01
C THR A 43 -37.30 10.85 -22.25
N GLY A 44 -37.01 12.14 -22.51
CA GLY A 44 -36.06 12.93 -21.71
C GLY A 44 -34.62 12.42 -21.72
N GLY A 45 -34.19 11.76 -22.80
CA GLY A 45 -32.82 11.25 -22.93
C GLY A 45 -32.53 9.94 -22.18
N LEU A 46 -33.50 9.34 -21.49
CA LEU A 46 -33.35 7.97 -21.00
C LEU A 46 -33.57 7.02 -22.18
N THR A 47 -32.51 6.34 -22.61
CA THR A 47 -32.65 5.25 -23.57
C THR A 47 -33.53 4.18 -22.92
N PRO A 48 -34.73 3.86 -23.45
CA PRO A 48 -35.45 2.70 -22.96
C PRO A 48 -34.54 1.49 -23.16
N SER A 49 -34.35 0.69 -22.09
CA SER A 49 -33.54 -0.53 -22.14
C SER A 49 -33.93 -1.30 -23.39
N ALA A 50 -33.00 -1.35 -24.36
CA ALA A 50 -33.31 -1.83 -25.69
C ALA A 50 -33.88 -3.25 -25.58
N PHE A 51 -35.07 -3.47 -26.12
CA PHE A 51 -35.45 -4.79 -26.59
C PHE A 51 -34.44 -5.19 -27.66
N VAL A 52 -33.37 -5.86 -27.24
CA VAL A 52 -32.47 -6.56 -28.16
C VAL A 52 -33.33 -7.70 -28.72
N PRO A 53 -33.75 -7.66 -30.00
CA PRO A 53 -34.38 -8.83 -30.59
C PRO A 53 -33.38 -9.97 -30.43
N PRO A 54 -33.76 -11.14 -29.91
CA PRO A 54 -32.80 -12.18 -29.64
C PRO A 54 -32.20 -12.61 -30.97
N THR A 55 -30.96 -12.20 -31.24
CA THR A 55 -30.22 -12.63 -32.41
C THR A 55 -29.78 -14.07 -32.17
N TYR A 56 -30.72 -15.01 -32.29
CA TYR A 56 -30.45 -16.45 -32.33
C TYR A 56 -29.80 -16.80 -33.68
N LYS A 57 -28.58 -16.30 -33.87
CA LYS A 57 -27.61 -16.85 -34.81
C LYS A 57 -26.38 -17.21 -33.99
N ALA A 58 -26.56 -18.10 -33.02
CA ALA A 58 -25.43 -18.74 -32.34
C ALA A 58 -24.66 -19.51 -33.42
N LYS A 59 -23.59 -18.91 -33.95
CA LYS A 59 -22.70 -19.57 -34.89
C LYS A 59 -22.09 -20.78 -34.17
N PHE A 60 -22.26 -21.98 -34.75
CA PHE A 60 -21.70 -23.21 -34.22
C PHE A 60 -20.18 -23.05 -34.07
N ASN A 61 -19.71 -22.97 -32.82
CA ASN A 61 -18.30 -22.79 -32.51
C ASN A 61 -17.69 -24.14 -32.13
N ALA A 62 -17.18 -24.85 -33.13
CA ALA A 62 -16.56 -26.17 -32.98
C ALA A 62 -15.32 -26.18 -32.06
N LYS A 63 -14.75 -25.01 -31.74
CA LYS A 63 -13.57 -24.90 -30.85
C LYS A 63 -13.94 -24.93 -29.36
N LYS A 64 -15.23 -24.89 -29.00
CA LYS A 64 -15.67 -24.92 -27.61
C LYS A 64 -15.75 -26.37 -27.12
N LYS A 65 -14.83 -26.77 -26.23
CA LYS A 65 -14.86 -28.10 -25.60
C LYS A 65 -16.18 -28.30 -24.86
N SER A 66 -16.84 -29.44 -25.11
CA SER A 66 -18.10 -29.81 -24.44
C SER A 66 -17.85 -29.95 -22.95
N THR A 67 -18.85 -29.54 -22.15
CA THR A 67 -18.82 -29.77 -20.71
C THR A 67 -19.01 -31.27 -20.46
N PRO A 68 -18.12 -31.94 -19.72
CA PRO A 68 -18.33 -33.34 -19.36
C PRO A 68 -19.54 -33.46 -18.41
N TRP A 69 -20.43 -34.40 -18.69
CA TRP A 69 -21.59 -34.74 -17.87
C TRP A 69 -21.40 -36.16 -17.33
N VAL A 70 -21.71 -36.36 -16.05
CA VAL A 70 -21.69 -37.65 -15.36
C VAL A 70 -23.11 -37.93 -14.88
N LEU A 71 -23.52 -39.19 -15.02
CA LEU A 71 -24.80 -39.66 -14.52
C LEU A 71 -24.67 -39.89 -13.01
N GLN A 72 -25.35 -39.07 -12.21
CA GLN A 72 -25.31 -39.16 -10.74
C GLN A 72 -26.61 -39.78 -10.23
N SER A 73 -26.48 -40.87 -9.47
CA SER A 73 -27.60 -41.47 -8.74
C SER A 73 -27.99 -40.57 -7.57
N PHE A 74 -29.28 -40.35 -7.38
CA PHE A 74 -29.85 -39.61 -6.25
C PHE A 74 -31.13 -40.29 -5.78
N GLN A 75 -31.41 -40.16 -4.49
CA GLN A 75 -32.66 -40.61 -3.89
C GLN A 75 -33.57 -39.41 -3.69
N ASN A 76 -34.84 -39.55 -4.04
CA ASN A 76 -35.82 -38.49 -3.82
C ASN A 76 -36.31 -38.56 -2.37
N PRO A 77 -36.05 -37.55 -1.51
CA PRO A 77 -36.46 -37.58 -0.11
C PRO A 77 -37.99 -37.60 0.08
N ALA A 78 -38.77 -37.27 -0.95
CA ALA A 78 -40.23 -37.32 -0.92
C ALA A 78 -40.82 -38.72 -1.15
N ARG A 79 -39.98 -39.72 -1.46
CA ARG A 79 -40.39 -41.10 -1.77
C ARG A 79 -39.83 -42.06 -0.71
N SER A 80 -40.68 -42.87 -0.10
CA SER A 80 -40.31 -43.83 0.95
C SER A 80 -39.75 -45.15 0.43
N ASP A 81 -39.79 -45.36 -0.88
CA ASP A 81 -39.46 -46.59 -1.59
C ASP A 81 -37.96 -46.70 -1.97
N HIS A 82 -37.10 -45.82 -1.44
CA HIS A 82 -35.64 -45.80 -1.64
C HIS A 82 -35.19 -45.94 -3.12
N LEU A 83 -36.04 -45.53 -4.06
CA LEU A 83 -35.76 -45.67 -5.49
C LEU A 83 -34.59 -44.77 -5.88
N GLU A 84 -33.51 -45.38 -6.37
CA GLU A 84 -32.34 -44.67 -6.91
C GLU A 84 -32.62 -44.20 -8.34
N LEU A 85 -32.87 -42.90 -8.48
CA LEU A 85 -33.04 -42.26 -9.77
C LEU A 85 -31.72 -41.67 -10.24
N GLN A 86 -31.54 -41.52 -11.54
CA GLN A 86 -30.31 -40.98 -12.12
C GLN A 86 -30.61 -39.66 -12.83
N HIS A 87 -29.76 -38.65 -12.61
CA HIS A 87 -29.82 -37.41 -13.38
C HIS A 87 -28.42 -37.01 -13.88
N TRP A 88 -28.40 -36.31 -15.01
CA TRP A 88 -27.16 -35.81 -15.58
C TRP A 88 -26.67 -34.60 -14.78
N VAL A 89 -25.50 -34.74 -14.16
CA VAL A 89 -24.81 -33.66 -13.44
C VAL A 89 -23.54 -33.31 -14.20
N LYS A 90 -23.19 -32.03 -14.21
CA LYS A 90 -21.93 -31.57 -14.76
C LYS A 90 -20.77 -32.20 -13.97
N ALA A 91 -19.91 -32.97 -14.64
CA ALA A 91 -18.89 -33.84 -14.03
C ALA A 91 -17.91 -33.11 -13.08
N ASN A 92 -17.74 -31.81 -13.29
CA ASN A 92 -16.97 -30.93 -12.42
C ASN A 92 -17.92 -29.83 -11.94
N TYR A 93 -18.54 -30.04 -10.77
CA TYR A 93 -19.38 -29.03 -10.14
C TYR A 93 -18.54 -27.75 -10.02
N PRO A 94 -18.90 -26.65 -10.71
CA PRO A 94 -18.04 -25.47 -10.79
C PRO A 94 -17.65 -24.89 -9.42
N PHE A 95 -18.38 -25.25 -8.37
CA PHE A 95 -18.12 -24.81 -7.01
C PHE A 95 -17.39 -25.82 -6.11
N ALA A 96 -17.19 -27.07 -6.53
CA ALA A 96 -16.44 -28.05 -5.75
C ALA A 96 -14.98 -27.59 -5.49
N ARG A 97 -14.39 -26.86 -6.45
CA ARG A 97 -13.07 -26.22 -6.27
C ARG A 97 -13.04 -25.14 -5.18
N TYR A 98 -14.19 -24.65 -4.73
CA TYR A 98 -14.31 -23.65 -3.66
C TYR A 98 -14.69 -24.28 -2.31
N GLU A 99 -14.97 -25.58 -2.26
CA GLU A 99 -15.17 -26.32 -1.02
C GLU A 99 -13.82 -26.55 -0.34
N LYS A 100 -13.31 -25.49 0.30
CA LYS A 100 -12.12 -25.58 1.13
C LYS A 100 -12.48 -26.31 2.42
N GLN A 101 -12.17 -27.61 2.48
CA GLN A 101 -12.26 -28.38 3.72
C GLN A 101 -11.32 -27.75 4.75
N SER A 102 -11.88 -27.20 5.83
CA SER A 102 -11.10 -26.69 6.95
C SER A 102 -10.52 -27.87 7.71
N ASN A 103 -9.19 -27.90 7.89
CA ASN A 103 -8.55 -28.89 8.76
C ASN A 103 -8.91 -28.55 10.21
N ILE A 104 -9.95 -29.20 10.73
CA ILE A 104 -10.35 -29.06 12.13
C ILE A 104 -9.38 -29.85 13.00
N VAL A 105 -8.87 -29.22 14.05
CA VAL A 105 -7.99 -29.83 15.04
C VAL A 105 -8.76 -30.88 15.84
N GLN A 106 -8.20 -32.08 15.91
CA GLN A 106 -8.69 -33.17 16.75
C GLN A 106 -7.65 -33.44 17.82
N TYR A 107 -8.10 -33.81 19.02
CA TYR A 107 -7.22 -34.24 20.10
C TYR A 107 -7.69 -35.56 20.68
N THR A 108 -6.77 -36.21 21.35
CA THR A 108 -6.97 -37.44 22.12
C THR A 108 -7.11 -37.10 23.61
N ASP A 109 -7.79 -37.94 24.38
CA ASP A 109 -7.95 -37.77 25.82
C ASP A 109 -6.62 -37.60 26.57
N LYS A 110 -5.60 -38.35 26.15
CA LYS A 110 -4.23 -38.25 26.70
C LYS A 110 -3.59 -36.89 26.45
N GLU A 111 -3.85 -36.29 25.28
CA GLU A 111 -3.34 -34.97 24.92
C GLU A 111 -4.08 -33.88 25.69
N TYR A 112 -5.38 -34.07 25.90
CA TYR A 112 -6.20 -33.18 26.70
C TYR A 112 -5.67 -33.08 28.14
N GLU A 113 -5.44 -34.22 28.77
CA GLU A 113 -4.99 -34.25 30.16
C GLU A 113 -3.60 -33.64 30.37
N LYS A 114 -2.73 -33.78 29.37
CA LYS A 114 -1.34 -33.36 29.44
C LYS A 114 -1.15 -31.87 29.09
N TYR A 115 -1.91 -31.35 28.12
CA TYR A 115 -1.65 -30.02 27.57
C TYR A 115 -2.86 -29.06 27.67
N LEU A 116 -4.10 -29.56 27.58
CA LEU A 116 -5.30 -28.73 27.32
C LEU A 116 -6.13 -28.39 28.56
N LYS A 117 -5.74 -28.88 29.75
CA LYS A 117 -6.37 -28.51 31.03
C LYS A 117 -6.32 -26.99 31.24
N ASP A 118 -7.44 -26.46 31.71
CA ASP A 118 -7.66 -25.04 31.96
C ASP A 118 -8.66 -24.89 33.12
N HIS A 119 -8.59 -23.78 33.84
CA HIS A 119 -9.42 -23.53 35.02
C HIS A 119 -10.81 -22.98 34.68
N THR A 120 -10.97 -22.39 33.49
CA THR A 120 -12.26 -21.82 33.03
C THR A 120 -13.07 -22.74 32.13
N TRP A 121 -12.45 -23.79 31.59
CA TRP A 121 -13.02 -24.68 30.57
C TRP A 121 -13.02 -26.13 31.05
N THR A 122 -14.18 -26.78 30.96
CA THR A 122 -14.27 -28.23 31.19
C THR A 122 -13.92 -28.99 29.91
N LYS A 123 -13.62 -30.29 30.05
CA LYS A 123 -13.36 -31.17 28.90
C LYS A 123 -14.60 -31.26 28.01
N GLU A 124 -15.76 -31.49 28.61
CA GLU A 124 -17.05 -31.58 27.93
C GLU A 124 -17.38 -30.29 27.16
N GLU A 125 -17.13 -29.12 27.74
CA GLU A 125 -17.31 -27.83 27.07
C GLU A 125 -16.35 -27.70 25.87
N THR A 126 -15.12 -28.17 26.01
CA THR A 126 -14.12 -28.14 24.93
C THR A 126 -14.48 -29.12 23.80
N ASP A 127 -14.95 -30.33 24.14
CA ASP A 127 -15.41 -31.34 23.18
C ASP A 127 -16.61 -30.81 22.38
N TYR A 128 -17.56 -30.16 23.07
CA TYR A 128 -18.71 -29.51 22.44
C TYR A 128 -18.29 -28.40 21.47
N LEU A 129 -17.34 -27.54 21.86
CA LEU A 129 -16.79 -26.51 20.98
C LEU A 129 -16.15 -27.12 19.72
N ILE A 130 -15.40 -28.22 19.84
CA ILE A 130 -14.76 -28.87 18.69
C ILE A 130 -15.81 -29.51 17.79
N ASP A 131 -16.84 -30.13 18.34
CA ASP A 131 -17.92 -30.70 17.54
C ASP A 131 -18.66 -29.63 16.74
N LEU A 132 -18.99 -28.49 17.36
CA LEU A 132 -19.55 -27.34 16.66
C LEU A 132 -18.57 -26.80 15.59
N CYS A 133 -17.27 -26.75 15.88
CA CYS A 133 -16.25 -26.36 14.90
C CYS A 133 -16.23 -27.29 13.68
N LYS A 134 -16.48 -28.61 13.88
CA LYS A 134 -16.60 -29.61 12.81
C LYS A 134 -17.88 -29.39 12.01
N GLN A 135 -19.03 -29.29 12.67
CA GLN A 135 -20.34 -29.13 12.02
C GLN A 135 -20.47 -27.84 11.22
N TYR A 136 -19.92 -26.72 11.73
CA TYR A 136 -20.05 -25.40 11.11
C TYR A 136 -18.77 -24.92 10.41
N HIS A 137 -17.80 -25.80 10.17
CA HIS A 137 -16.57 -25.50 9.45
C HIS A 137 -15.84 -24.22 9.93
N LEU A 138 -15.68 -24.06 11.24
CA LEU A 138 -15.02 -22.89 11.88
C LEU A 138 -15.72 -21.53 11.63
N ARG A 139 -16.99 -21.51 11.25
CA ARG A 139 -17.78 -20.27 11.17
C ARG A 139 -18.20 -19.82 12.56
N PHE A 140 -17.28 -19.15 13.27
CA PHE A 140 -17.46 -18.71 14.66
C PHE A 140 -18.71 -17.85 14.90
N GLN A 141 -19.22 -17.13 13.89
CA GLN A 141 -20.46 -16.37 14.02
C GLN A 141 -21.66 -17.28 14.24
N VAL A 142 -21.74 -18.39 13.48
CA VAL A 142 -22.80 -19.39 13.63
C VAL A 142 -22.61 -20.20 14.90
N ILE A 143 -21.36 -20.54 15.21
CA ILE A 143 -21.02 -21.28 16.43
C ILE A 143 -21.43 -20.49 17.67
N ALA A 144 -21.11 -19.19 17.74
CA ALA A 144 -21.47 -18.33 18.87
C ALA A 144 -23.00 -18.19 19.04
N ASP A 145 -23.74 -18.11 17.94
CA ASP A 145 -25.21 -18.05 17.95
C ASP A 145 -25.85 -19.36 18.45
N ARG A 146 -25.27 -20.51 18.06
CA ARG A 146 -25.76 -21.84 18.44
C ARG A 146 -25.13 -22.42 19.70
N TYR A 147 -24.30 -21.66 20.41
CA TYR A 147 -23.57 -22.15 21.56
C TYR A 147 -24.48 -22.27 22.79
N GLN A 148 -24.99 -23.47 23.06
CA GLN A 148 -25.99 -23.71 24.12
C GLN A 148 -25.47 -24.67 25.22
N PHE A 149 -24.17 -24.60 25.55
CA PHE A 149 -23.59 -25.48 26.57
C PHE A 149 -24.12 -25.16 27.98
N ASP A 150 -24.04 -23.89 28.39
CA ASP A 150 -24.52 -23.43 29.69
C ASP A 150 -25.47 -22.22 29.52
N PRO A 151 -26.77 -22.34 29.85
CA PRO A 151 -27.72 -21.22 29.70
C PRO A 151 -27.41 -20.04 30.63
N LYS A 152 -26.56 -20.23 31.65
CA LYS A 152 -26.13 -19.18 32.58
C LYS A 152 -24.81 -18.50 32.18
N ARG A 153 -24.03 -19.10 31.28
CA ARG A 153 -22.71 -18.61 30.88
C ARG A 153 -22.68 -18.39 29.37
N HIS A 154 -23.02 -17.17 28.96
CA HIS A 154 -22.84 -16.79 27.56
C HIS A 154 -21.36 -16.51 27.29
N ARG A 155 -20.72 -17.35 26.47
CA ARG A 155 -19.35 -17.11 25.99
C ARG A 155 -19.40 -16.11 24.83
N SER A 156 -18.44 -15.19 24.76
CA SER A 156 -18.32 -14.30 23.62
C SER A 156 -17.66 -15.02 22.44
N ILE A 157 -17.86 -14.50 21.22
CA ILE A 157 -17.18 -15.06 20.03
C ILE A 157 -15.66 -15.05 20.17
N ASP A 158 -15.11 -14.10 20.93
CA ASP A 158 -13.68 -13.96 21.17
C ASP A 158 -13.17 -15.01 22.16
N ASP A 159 -13.97 -15.39 23.16
CA ASP A 159 -13.64 -16.48 24.09
C ASP A 159 -13.56 -17.82 23.37
N LEU A 160 -14.52 -18.09 22.48
CA LEU A 160 -14.56 -19.33 21.68
C LEU A 160 -13.32 -19.43 20.76
N LYS A 161 -12.93 -18.30 20.15
CA LYS A 161 -11.75 -18.21 19.28
C LYS A 161 -10.45 -18.33 20.06
N GLU A 162 -10.37 -17.70 21.23
CA GLU A 162 -9.22 -17.80 22.14
C GLU A 162 -9.00 -19.25 22.57
N ARG A 163 -10.07 -19.92 23.03
CA ARG A 163 -9.99 -21.33 23.43
C ARG A 163 -9.54 -22.22 22.28
N TYR A 164 -10.16 -22.09 21.11
CA TYR A 164 -9.79 -22.87 19.94
C TYR A 164 -8.32 -22.64 19.56
N SER A 165 -7.90 -21.38 19.44
CA SER A 165 -6.52 -21.03 19.05
C SER A 165 -5.48 -21.53 20.05
N ASN A 166 -5.78 -21.47 21.35
CA ASN A 166 -4.93 -22.03 22.40
C ASN A 166 -4.78 -23.55 22.27
N ILE A 167 -5.85 -24.27 21.95
CA ILE A 167 -5.80 -25.72 21.69
C ILE A 167 -4.93 -26.01 20.47
N GLN A 168 -5.14 -25.28 19.36
CA GLN A 168 -4.33 -25.45 18.15
C GLN A 168 -2.84 -25.23 18.41
N GLN A 169 -2.49 -24.17 19.15
CA GLN A 169 -1.08 -23.87 19.49
C GLN A 169 -0.45 -24.93 20.38
N LYS A 170 -1.17 -25.37 21.42
CA LYS A 170 -0.67 -26.38 22.36
C LYS A 170 -0.43 -27.73 21.67
N LEU A 171 -1.33 -28.13 20.77
CA LEU A 171 -1.17 -29.35 19.97
C LEU A 171 -0.06 -29.21 18.93
N HIS A 172 0.02 -28.08 18.23
CA HIS A 172 1.10 -27.82 17.26
C HIS A 172 2.49 -27.81 17.95
N LYS A 173 2.57 -27.30 19.18
CA LYS A 173 3.79 -27.35 19.99
C LYS A 173 4.14 -28.78 20.43
N ALA A 174 3.14 -29.61 20.72
CA ALA A 174 3.34 -31.01 21.13
C ALA A 174 3.71 -31.92 19.94
N GLU A 175 3.19 -31.66 18.74
CA GLU A 175 3.50 -32.42 17.52
C GLU A 175 4.93 -32.22 17.01
N GLY A 176 5.69 -31.25 17.54
CA GLY A 176 7.10 -31.05 17.19
C GLY A 176 7.33 -30.68 15.72
N LYS A 177 6.30 -30.30 14.97
CA LYS A 177 6.42 -29.71 13.62
C LYS A 177 7.09 -28.34 13.77
N GLY A 178 8.42 -28.36 13.74
CA GLY A 178 9.27 -27.21 13.97
C GLY A 178 8.89 -26.04 13.07
N VAL A 179 8.64 -24.88 13.68
CA VAL A 179 8.75 -23.48 13.18
C VAL A 179 8.33 -23.22 11.71
N SER A 180 7.53 -24.07 11.09
CA SER A 180 7.06 -23.88 9.72
C SER A 180 5.76 -23.09 9.78
N ALA A 181 5.93 -21.77 9.76
CA ALA A 181 4.93 -20.72 9.89
C ALA A 181 4.43 -20.48 11.32
N PRO A 182 4.54 -19.25 11.85
CA PRO A 182 3.82 -18.84 13.04
C PRO A 182 2.33 -19.04 12.78
N LEU A 183 1.71 -20.04 13.42
CA LEU A 183 0.26 -20.11 13.46
C LEU A 183 -0.20 -18.79 14.08
N ALA A 184 -1.02 -18.03 13.35
CA ALA A 184 -1.43 -16.69 13.77
C ALA A 184 -1.92 -16.74 15.22
N THR A 185 -1.16 -16.12 16.11
CA THR A 185 -1.48 -16.07 17.53
C THR A 185 -2.72 -15.20 17.68
N PHE A 186 -3.85 -15.85 17.97
CA PHE A 186 -5.07 -15.13 18.32
C PHE A 186 -4.88 -14.59 19.73
N ASP A 187 -4.68 -13.28 19.81
CA ASP A 187 -4.61 -12.55 21.07
C ASP A 187 -5.96 -11.85 21.27
N LYS A 188 -6.69 -12.28 22.29
CA LYS A 188 -8.00 -11.75 22.62
C LYS A 188 -7.94 -10.27 22.98
N ALA A 189 -6.91 -9.83 23.71
CA ALA A 189 -6.79 -8.43 24.12
C ALA A 189 -6.65 -7.53 22.90
N ARG A 190 -5.73 -7.89 22.00
CA ARG A 190 -5.52 -7.16 20.74
C ARG A 190 -6.78 -7.15 19.84
N GLU A 191 -7.52 -8.26 19.77
CA GLU A 191 -8.76 -8.31 18.98
C GLU A 191 -9.88 -7.46 19.60
N LEU A 192 -9.99 -7.41 20.93
CA LEU A 192 -10.95 -6.55 21.61
C LEU A 192 -10.61 -5.06 21.39
N GLU A 193 -9.34 -4.68 21.52
CA GLU A 193 -8.88 -3.31 21.21
C GLU A 193 -9.16 -2.94 19.76
N ARG A 194 -8.87 -3.85 18.82
CA ARG A 194 -9.16 -3.65 17.40
C ARG A 194 -10.65 -3.43 17.14
N LYS A 195 -11.52 -4.25 17.77
CA LYS A 195 -12.98 -4.09 17.66
C LYS A 195 -13.46 -2.79 18.31
N HIS A 196 -12.89 -2.41 19.44
CA HIS A 196 -13.19 -1.15 20.12
C HIS A 196 -12.82 0.06 19.25
N ALA A 197 -11.61 0.06 18.68
CA ALA A 197 -11.17 1.10 17.74
C ALA A 197 -12.08 1.19 16.52
N LEU A 198 -12.48 0.06 15.93
CA LEU A 198 -13.45 0.03 14.83
C LEU A 198 -14.82 0.57 15.25
N ARG A 199 -15.27 0.28 16.47
CA ARG A 199 -16.54 0.79 16.98
C ARG A 199 -16.50 2.30 17.15
N ILE A 200 -15.39 2.85 17.64
CA ILE A 200 -15.16 4.29 17.71
C ILE A 200 -15.23 4.89 16.31
N LEU A 201 -14.51 4.33 15.34
CA LEU A 201 -14.51 4.82 13.96
C LEU A 201 -15.90 4.73 13.31
N TYR A 202 -16.65 3.67 13.59
CA TYR A 202 -18.00 3.48 13.04
C TYR A 202 -19.01 4.46 13.64
N ASN A 203 -18.88 4.76 14.93
CA ASN A 203 -19.75 5.72 15.63
C ASN A 203 -19.29 7.17 15.49
N ARG A 204 -18.19 7.41 14.76
CA ARG A 204 -17.63 8.74 14.57
C ARG A 204 -18.62 9.63 13.83
N THR A 205 -18.89 10.79 14.39
CA THR A 205 -19.75 11.79 13.77
C THR A 205 -18.95 12.63 12.77
N LYS A 206 -19.66 13.25 11.83
CA LYS A 206 -19.05 14.12 10.82
C LYS A 206 -18.46 15.40 11.43
N GLU A 207 -18.97 15.84 12.57
CA GLU A 207 -18.45 16.99 13.32
C GLU A 207 -17.09 16.66 13.95
N GLU A 208 -16.96 15.49 14.59
CA GLU A 208 -15.68 14.96 15.08
C GLU A 208 -14.65 14.71 13.96
N GLU A 209 -15.10 14.45 12.72
CA GLU A 209 -14.22 14.43 11.54
C GLU A 209 -13.63 15.79 11.19
N GLN A 210 -14.44 16.84 11.27
CA GLN A 210 -14.00 18.19 10.97
C GLN A 210 -13.05 18.72 12.05
N GLU A 211 -13.39 18.52 13.32
CA GLU A 211 -12.56 18.96 14.44
C GLU A 211 -11.18 18.29 14.44
N GLU A 212 -11.10 16.96 14.23
CA GLU A 212 -9.79 16.30 14.13
C GLU A 212 -8.98 16.76 12.90
N ALA A 213 -9.64 17.07 11.78
CA ALA A 213 -8.95 17.61 10.61
C ALA A 213 -8.36 18.99 10.91
N GLU A 214 -9.10 19.86 11.59
CA GLU A 214 -8.62 21.16 12.06
C GLU A 214 -7.46 21.00 13.05
N LEU A 215 -7.59 20.11 14.03
CA LEU A 215 -6.51 19.79 14.98
C LEU A 215 -5.26 19.26 14.27
N LEU A 216 -5.39 18.38 13.28
CA LEU A 216 -4.25 17.90 12.49
C LEU A 216 -3.56 19.04 11.72
N THR A 217 -4.33 20.00 11.19
CA THR A 217 -3.74 21.18 10.55
C THR A 217 -2.99 22.05 11.55
N GLU A 218 -3.52 22.24 12.76
CA GLU A 218 -2.86 23.04 13.80
C GLU A 218 -1.63 22.33 14.37
N VAL A 219 -1.69 21.02 14.61
CA VAL A 219 -0.53 20.21 15.02
C VAL A 219 0.59 20.31 13.99
N LYS A 220 0.27 20.21 12.69
CA LYS A 220 1.24 20.37 11.62
C LYS A 220 1.83 21.78 11.59
N ARG A 221 1.02 22.80 11.87
CA ARG A 221 1.47 24.19 11.98
C ARG A 221 2.45 24.37 13.13
N ILE A 222 2.13 23.79 14.30
CA ILE A 222 2.98 23.79 15.48
C ILE A 222 4.30 23.04 15.20
N GLU A 223 4.24 21.86 14.59
CA GLU A 223 5.43 21.06 14.25
C GLU A 223 6.37 21.83 13.31
N GLN A 224 5.82 22.51 12.28
CA GLN A 224 6.60 23.36 11.39
C GLN A 224 7.23 24.55 12.12
N ASN A 225 6.51 25.16 13.06
CA ASN A 225 7.03 26.27 13.85
C ASN A 225 8.13 25.81 14.81
N GLN A 226 7.93 24.67 15.49
CA GLN A 226 8.94 24.04 16.34
C GLN A 226 10.20 23.67 15.53
N ALA A 227 10.04 23.15 14.31
CA ALA A 227 11.17 22.85 13.44
C ALA A 227 11.93 24.11 13.00
N LYS A 228 11.24 25.24 12.77
CA LYS A 228 11.89 26.53 12.49
C LYS A 228 12.66 27.04 13.70
N LEU A 229 12.02 27.07 14.87
CA LEU A 229 12.67 27.48 16.13
C LEU A 229 13.87 26.59 16.49
N ALA A 230 13.79 25.28 16.23
CA ALA A 230 14.91 24.36 16.43
C ALA A 230 16.10 24.70 15.52
N LYS A 231 15.85 25.01 14.24
CA LYS A 231 16.90 25.45 13.30
C LYS A 231 17.49 26.81 13.68
N GLU A 232 16.65 27.75 14.09
CA GLU A 232 17.12 29.06 14.59
C GLU A 232 17.99 28.90 15.83
N ARG A 233 17.58 28.02 16.76
CA ARG A 233 18.38 27.68 17.94
C ARG A 233 19.72 27.05 17.56
N GLU A 234 19.74 26.12 16.61
CA GLU A 234 20.98 25.49 16.11
C GLU A 234 21.90 26.53 15.45
N ASN A 235 21.36 27.40 14.60
CA ASN A 235 22.12 28.49 13.97
C ASN A 235 22.71 29.47 15.00
N LEU A 236 21.94 29.84 16.02
CA LEU A 236 22.42 30.69 17.11
C LEU A 236 23.51 30.00 17.93
N GLN A 237 23.37 28.69 18.18
CA GLN A 237 24.41 27.91 18.85
C GLN A 237 25.69 27.83 18.02
N GLU A 238 25.57 27.68 16.71
CA GLU A 238 26.73 27.65 15.80
C GLU A 238 27.41 29.02 15.71
N LEU A 239 26.64 30.12 15.63
CA LEU A 239 27.17 31.48 15.70
C LEU A 239 27.88 31.75 17.03
N LEU A 240 27.29 31.32 18.15
CA LEU A 240 27.90 31.43 19.48
C LEU A 240 29.21 30.62 19.54
N ARG A 241 29.23 29.40 18.97
CA ARG A 241 30.42 28.55 18.87
C ARG A 241 31.52 29.22 18.05
N GLN A 242 31.18 29.81 16.91
CA GLN A 242 32.13 30.56 16.07
C GLN A 242 32.68 31.79 16.79
N HIS A 243 31.82 32.54 17.49
CA HIS A 243 32.25 33.68 18.30
C HIS A 243 33.19 33.25 19.44
N GLN A 244 32.91 32.13 20.11
CA GLN A 244 33.77 31.58 21.15
C GLN A 244 35.13 31.09 20.59
N LEU A 245 35.14 30.50 19.39
CA LEU A 245 36.38 30.16 18.68
C LEU A 245 37.18 31.41 18.26
N SER A 246 36.51 32.49 17.85
CA SER A 246 37.14 33.77 17.55
C SER A 246 37.75 34.44 18.79
N ILE A 247 37.03 34.43 19.92
CA ILE A 247 37.55 34.94 21.21
C ILE A 247 38.76 34.11 21.67
N THR A 248 38.70 32.79 21.56
CA THR A 248 39.83 31.92 21.95
C THR A 248 41.03 32.04 21.00
N ALA A 249 40.81 32.30 19.71
CA ALA A 249 41.88 32.56 18.74
C ALA A 249 42.56 33.94 18.96
N SER A 250 41.80 34.97 19.32
CA SER A 250 42.34 36.31 19.64
C SER A 250 43.05 36.34 21.01
N ASN A 251 42.61 35.54 21.99
CA ASN A 251 43.34 35.38 23.25
C ASN A 251 44.64 34.57 23.13
N LYS A 252 44.84 33.77 22.07
CA LYS A 252 46.09 33.01 21.85
C LYS A 252 47.28 33.90 21.44
N LYS A 253 47.06 35.17 21.06
CA LYS A 253 48.13 36.16 20.84
C LYS A 253 48.48 37.02 22.07
N ARG A 254 47.81 36.84 23.22
CA ARG A 254 48.04 37.65 24.44
C ARG A 254 48.46 36.86 25.68
N ALA A 255 48.64 35.55 25.59
CA ALA A 255 49.05 34.73 26.73
C ALA A 255 50.34 33.93 26.43
N THR A 256 51.47 34.63 26.34
CA THR A 256 52.78 34.09 26.68
C THR A 256 53.24 34.70 28.00
N SER A 257 52.74 34.17 29.12
CA SER A 257 53.43 34.25 30.41
C SER A 257 52.77 33.35 31.45
N SER A 258 53.64 32.66 32.18
CA SER A 258 53.49 32.02 33.50
C SER A 258 52.74 30.68 33.64
N THR A 259 53.57 29.64 33.77
CA THR A 259 53.69 28.70 34.90
C THR A 259 52.45 27.94 35.44
N GLY A 260 52.48 26.62 35.25
CA GLY A 260 52.41 25.61 36.32
C GLY A 260 51.09 25.40 37.09
N SER A 261 50.42 24.26 36.84
CA SER A 261 50.25 23.16 37.82
C SER A 261 49.12 22.19 37.42
N LYS A 262 49.37 20.90 37.64
CA LYS A 262 48.42 19.79 37.51
C LYS A 262 47.43 19.83 38.67
N GLU A 263 46.13 19.65 38.40
CA GLU A 263 45.30 18.82 39.28
C GLU A 263 44.09 18.19 38.58
N LYS A 264 43.96 16.88 38.78
CA LYS A 264 42.79 16.06 38.44
C LYS A 264 41.70 16.27 39.49
N LYS A 265 40.44 16.40 39.09
CA LYS A 265 39.35 15.77 39.87
C LYS A 265 38.13 15.38 39.02
N LYS A 266 37.84 14.08 39.07
CA LYS A 266 36.63 13.38 38.61
C LYS A 266 35.38 13.80 39.39
N LYS A 267 34.22 13.79 38.74
CA LYS A 267 32.97 13.07 39.15
C LYS A 267 32.05 13.01 37.90
N ARG A 268 31.80 11.83 37.32
CA ARG A 268 30.70 10.86 37.61
C ARG A 268 29.30 11.49 37.40
N LYS A 269 28.27 10.83 36.86
CA LYS A 269 28.03 9.61 36.06
C LYS A 269 26.49 9.61 35.97
N SER A 270 25.88 9.44 34.80
CA SER A 270 24.60 8.73 34.70
C SER A 270 24.43 8.17 33.29
N SER A 271 24.65 6.87 33.25
CA SER A 271 24.20 5.92 32.25
C SER A 271 22.68 5.82 32.23
N ASN A 272 22.08 5.65 31.06
CA ASN A 272 21.02 4.66 30.89
C ASN A 272 20.97 4.12 29.45
N ASP A 273 21.22 2.81 29.39
CA ASP A 273 20.74 1.78 28.46
C ASP A 273 20.20 2.16 27.07
N LYS A 274 20.70 1.46 26.04
CA LYS A 274 20.06 0.21 25.58
C LYS A 274 20.90 -0.54 24.54
N LYS A 275 20.82 -1.85 24.70
CA LYS A 275 21.43 -2.95 23.96
C LYS A 275 20.57 -3.22 22.73
N GLU A 276 21.13 -3.13 21.53
CA GLU A 276 20.56 -3.76 20.33
C GLU A 276 21.55 -4.78 19.79
N LEU A 277 21.05 -6.01 19.69
CA LEU A 277 21.64 -7.13 18.99
C LEU A 277 20.54 -7.61 18.03
N ALA A 278 20.70 -7.32 16.74
CA ALA A 278 20.07 -8.06 15.66
C ALA A 278 20.79 -7.74 14.35
N THR A 279 21.60 -8.71 13.93
CA THR A 279 21.75 -9.24 12.56
C THR A 279 21.84 -8.26 11.39
N GLU A 280 22.98 -8.39 10.70
CA GLU A 280 23.27 -8.00 9.33
C GLU A 280 22.06 -8.10 8.38
N ASP A 281 21.74 -7.00 7.72
CA ASP A 281 21.65 -6.97 6.26
C ASP A 281 21.87 -5.55 5.75
N LEU A 282 22.98 -5.38 5.02
CA LEU A 282 23.47 -4.14 4.47
C LEU A 282 22.69 -3.78 3.19
N ARG A 283 21.85 -2.73 3.22
CA ARG A 283 21.77 -1.71 2.13
C ARG A 283 21.31 -0.34 2.68
N PRO A 284 22.09 0.74 2.50
CA PRO A 284 21.67 2.08 2.87
C PRO A 284 20.92 2.75 1.72
N GLY A 285 19.71 3.26 1.99
CA GLY A 285 19.10 4.33 1.18
C GLY A 285 17.62 4.14 0.83
N VAL A 286 16.81 5.10 1.30
CA VAL A 286 15.40 5.38 0.98
C VAL A 286 14.37 4.55 1.75
N THR A 287 14.01 5.05 2.93
CA THR A 287 12.72 4.75 3.57
C THR A 287 11.60 5.41 2.77
N GLU A 288 11.03 4.69 1.79
CA GLU A 288 9.80 5.15 1.14
C GLU A 288 8.65 5.17 2.16
N LYS A 289 8.14 6.37 2.45
CA LYS A 289 6.92 6.55 3.23
C LYS A 289 5.78 5.87 2.48
N LEU A 290 5.38 4.67 2.93
CA LEU A 290 4.26 3.94 2.34
C LEU A 290 2.96 4.71 2.56
N THR A 291 2.37 5.20 1.46
CA THR A 291 1.00 5.72 1.45
C THR A 291 0.04 4.53 1.59
N PRO A 292 -0.96 4.56 2.48
CA PRO A 292 -1.88 3.44 2.64
C PRO A 292 -2.66 3.15 1.33
N GLY A 293 -2.71 1.87 0.94
CA GLY A 293 -3.39 1.38 -0.28
C GLY A 293 -2.76 0.10 -0.83
N VAL A 294 -3.50 -0.65 -1.65
CA VAL A 294 -2.98 -1.82 -2.39
C VAL A 294 -2.41 -1.32 -3.71
N TYR A 295 -1.08 -1.30 -3.81
CA TYR A 295 -0.37 -0.91 -5.03
C TYR A 295 0.31 -2.13 -5.65
N VAL A 296 0.22 -2.27 -6.97
CA VAL A 296 0.98 -3.29 -7.70
C VAL A 296 2.43 -2.81 -7.81
N ARG A 297 3.42 -3.69 -7.66
CA ARG A 297 4.86 -3.35 -7.74
C ARG A 297 5.21 -2.56 -9.02
N SER A 298 4.50 -2.83 -10.11
CA SER A 298 4.61 -2.11 -11.38
C SER A 298 4.17 -0.65 -11.35
N GLN A 299 3.33 -0.25 -10.38
CA GLN A 299 2.81 1.10 -10.22
C GLN A 299 3.73 1.99 -9.36
N LYS A 300 4.74 1.40 -8.72
CA LYS A 300 5.70 2.07 -7.84
C LYS A 300 7.13 2.01 -8.36
N LEU A 301 7.34 1.66 -9.64
CA LEU A 301 8.64 1.83 -10.27
C LEU A 301 9.08 3.30 -10.08
N PRO A 302 10.28 3.54 -9.52
CA PRO A 302 10.74 4.89 -9.19
C PRO A 302 10.61 5.81 -10.41
N VAL A 303 9.81 6.86 -10.29
CA VAL A 303 9.68 7.85 -11.36
C VAL A 303 10.99 8.63 -11.40
N MET A 304 11.87 8.25 -12.34
CA MET A 304 13.16 8.89 -12.59
C MET A 304 13.00 10.40 -12.78
N LYS A 305 14.02 11.20 -12.43
CA LYS A 305 14.01 12.67 -12.62
C LYS A 305 13.59 13.03 -14.05
N THR A 306 12.58 13.89 -14.19
CA THR A 306 11.92 14.28 -15.45
C THR A 306 12.89 14.76 -16.55
N SER A 307 14.05 15.29 -16.19
CA SER A 307 15.09 15.76 -17.13
C SER A 307 15.86 14.63 -17.83
N ILE A 308 16.04 13.47 -17.17
CA ILE A 308 16.85 12.35 -17.67
C ILE A 308 15.97 11.27 -18.34
N GLN A 309 14.69 11.22 -18.00
CA GLN A 309 13.70 10.31 -18.60
C GLN A 309 13.73 10.24 -20.14
N PRO A 310 13.70 11.35 -20.91
CA PRO A 310 13.66 11.25 -22.37
C PRO A 310 14.92 10.61 -22.97
N LYS A 311 16.08 10.75 -22.31
CA LYS A 311 17.34 10.15 -22.75
C LYS A 311 17.38 8.65 -22.48
N VAL A 312 16.91 8.24 -21.30
CA VAL A 312 16.79 6.83 -20.91
C VAL A 312 15.78 6.10 -21.80
N ILE A 313 14.63 6.72 -22.10
CA ILE A 313 13.63 6.17 -23.02
C ILE A 313 14.22 5.96 -24.42
N LYS A 314 15.09 6.87 -24.89
CA LYS A 314 15.74 6.74 -26.20
C LYS A 314 16.67 5.52 -26.24
N VAL A 315 17.48 5.32 -25.20
CA VAL A 315 18.36 4.15 -25.07
C VAL A 315 17.56 2.85 -24.89
N LEU A 316 16.47 2.88 -24.13
CA LEU A 316 15.58 1.73 -23.96
C LEU A 316 14.91 1.32 -25.29
N ASN A 317 14.51 2.30 -26.10
CA ASN A 317 13.98 2.05 -27.45
C ASN A 317 15.05 1.47 -28.38
N GLU A 318 16.30 1.94 -28.31
CA GLU A 318 17.43 1.36 -29.06
C GLU A 318 17.69 -0.10 -28.65
N LEU A 319 17.53 -0.42 -27.37
CA LEU A 319 17.62 -1.79 -26.83
C LEU A 319 16.37 -2.65 -27.09
N SER A 320 15.35 -2.10 -27.77
CA SER A 320 14.05 -2.77 -28.00
C SER A 320 13.32 -3.19 -26.71
N ILE A 321 13.59 -2.52 -25.59
CA ILE A 321 12.93 -2.75 -24.31
C ILE A 321 11.88 -1.66 -24.11
N GLY A 322 10.62 -2.05 -23.89
CA GLY A 322 9.54 -1.09 -23.63
C GLY A 322 9.80 -0.26 -22.37
N THR A 323 9.26 0.96 -22.31
CA THR A 323 9.36 1.87 -21.16
C THR A 323 8.74 1.31 -19.86
N ARG A 324 8.08 0.15 -19.96
CA ARG A 324 7.58 -0.64 -18.84
C ARG A 324 7.83 -2.12 -19.13
N PRO A 325 8.25 -2.92 -18.13
CA PRO A 325 8.38 -4.35 -18.31
C PRO A 325 7.02 -4.97 -18.62
N MET A 326 6.94 -5.79 -19.68
CA MET A 326 5.69 -6.45 -20.08
C MET A 326 5.16 -7.44 -19.02
N MET A 327 6.02 -7.89 -18.10
CA MET A 327 5.70 -8.78 -16.99
C MET A 327 6.38 -8.27 -15.70
N PRO A 328 5.67 -7.50 -14.86
CA PRO A 328 6.23 -6.92 -13.63
C PRO A 328 6.37 -7.92 -12.47
N THR A 329 7.17 -8.97 -12.64
CA THR A 329 7.59 -9.85 -11.53
C THR A 329 8.72 -9.21 -10.74
N ALA A 330 8.89 -9.61 -9.46
CA ALA A 330 9.87 -8.99 -8.56
C ALA A 330 11.31 -8.97 -9.11
N SER A 331 11.76 -10.10 -9.67
CA SER A 331 13.10 -10.23 -10.27
C SER A 331 13.28 -9.39 -11.54
N VAL A 332 12.22 -9.24 -12.35
CA VAL A 332 12.26 -8.43 -13.57
C VAL A 332 12.29 -6.94 -13.23
N CYS A 333 11.54 -6.50 -12.22
CA CYS A 333 11.60 -5.12 -11.75
C CYS A 333 12.99 -4.76 -11.19
N GLU A 334 13.59 -5.62 -10.36
CA GLU A 334 14.93 -5.37 -9.82
C GLU A 334 16.00 -5.28 -10.93
N SER A 335 15.91 -6.17 -11.93
CA SER A 335 16.81 -6.14 -13.09
C SER A 335 16.62 -4.89 -13.94
N PHE A 336 15.37 -4.42 -14.08
CA PHE A 336 15.02 -3.19 -14.79
C PHE A 336 15.54 -1.95 -14.05
N GLU A 337 15.37 -1.87 -12.73
CA GLU A 337 15.91 -0.78 -11.90
C GLU A 337 17.44 -0.73 -11.96
N ARG A 338 18.11 -1.89 -11.95
CA ARG A 338 19.56 -1.97 -12.11
C ARG A 338 20.01 -1.47 -13.48
N LEU A 339 19.27 -1.80 -14.54
CA LEU A 339 19.53 -1.33 -15.90
C LEU A 339 19.37 0.19 -15.99
N GLU A 340 18.26 0.74 -15.47
CA GLU A 340 18.03 2.19 -15.51
C GLU A 340 19.11 2.96 -14.74
N ASN A 341 19.50 2.50 -13.55
CA ASN A 341 20.60 3.10 -12.78
C ASN A 341 21.93 3.06 -13.55
N SER A 342 22.25 1.94 -14.20
CA SER A 342 23.45 1.82 -15.03
C SER A 342 23.45 2.79 -16.20
N ILE A 343 22.30 3.00 -16.86
CA ILE A 343 22.17 3.96 -17.97
C ILE A 343 22.42 5.39 -17.47
N VAL A 344 21.87 5.75 -16.31
CA VAL A 344 22.10 7.08 -15.71
C VAL A 344 23.58 7.29 -15.39
N THR A 345 24.25 6.32 -14.76
CA THR A 345 25.69 6.39 -14.47
C THR A 345 26.53 6.52 -15.75
N LEU A 346 26.19 5.78 -16.81
CA LEU A 346 26.89 5.89 -18.09
C LEU A 346 26.70 7.27 -18.74
N PHE A 347 25.53 7.90 -18.59
CA PHE A 347 25.32 9.26 -19.07
C PHE A 347 26.15 10.29 -18.29
N GLU A 348 26.30 10.12 -16.98
CA GLU A 348 27.16 10.98 -16.15
C GLU A 348 28.64 10.81 -16.53
N LEU A 349 29.10 9.57 -16.71
CA LEU A 349 30.46 9.27 -17.16
C LEU A 349 30.73 9.84 -18.55
N LYS A 350 29.80 9.69 -19.50
CA LYS A 350 29.92 10.28 -20.83
C LYS A 350 30.10 11.79 -20.76
N LYS A 351 29.36 12.48 -19.88
CA LYS A 351 29.47 13.92 -19.69
C LYS A 351 30.86 14.32 -19.18
N VAL A 352 31.47 13.51 -18.33
CA VAL A 352 32.85 13.72 -17.85
C VAL A 352 33.85 13.48 -18.96
N VAL A 353 33.70 12.40 -19.74
CA VAL A 353 34.58 12.10 -20.88
C VAL A 353 34.53 13.20 -21.93
N ASP A 354 33.34 13.64 -22.35
CA ASP A 354 33.17 14.73 -23.32
C ASP A 354 33.86 16.02 -22.83
N LYS A 355 33.83 16.30 -21.52
CA LYS A 355 34.52 17.46 -20.92
C LYS A 355 36.04 17.30 -21.01
N MET A 356 36.56 16.14 -20.62
CA MET A 356 38.00 15.85 -20.66
C MET A 356 38.55 15.86 -22.09
N GLU A 357 37.80 15.37 -23.08
CA GLU A 357 38.20 15.43 -24.49
C GLU A 357 38.28 16.85 -25.03
N ILE A 358 37.36 17.73 -24.60
CA ILE A 358 37.40 19.15 -24.96
C ILE A 358 38.63 19.80 -24.32
N GLU A 359 38.89 19.55 -23.03
CA GLU A 359 40.07 20.09 -22.33
C GLU A 359 41.37 19.63 -23.02
N HIS A 360 41.52 18.33 -23.31
CA HIS A 360 42.67 17.80 -24.03
C HIS A 360 42.81 18.36 -25.45
N ARG A 361 41.70 18.64 -26.15
CA ARG A 361 41.74 19.27 -27.48
C ARG A 361 42.18 20.73 -27.41
N VAL A 362 41.83 21.44 -26.33
CA VAL A 362 42.27 22.82 -26.09
C VAL A 362 43.75 22.85 -25.73
N GLU A 363 44.18 21.97 -24.83
CA GLU A 363 45.59 21.85 -24.42
C GLU A 363 46.49 21.50 -25.61
N LYS A 364 46.08 20.53 -26.44
CA LYS A 364 46.81 20.21 -27.68
C LYS A 364 46.88 21.38 -28.68
N LYS A 365 45.90 22.28 -28.71
CA LYS A 365 45.96 23.47 -29.56
C LYS A 365 46.89 24.53 -28.98
N GLN A 366 46.88 24.71 -27.66
CA GLN A 366 47.81 25.60 -26.96
C GLN A 366 49.26 25.14 -27.17
N ASP A 367 49.54 23.84 -27.05
CA ASP A 367 50.88 23.29 -27.31
C ASP A 367 51.36 23.52 -28.76
N ILE A 368 50.46 23.52 -29.74
CA ILE A 368 50.79 23.80 -31.16
C ILE A 368 51.06 25.30 -31.34
N ASP A 369 50.22 26.17 -30.77
CA ASP A 369 50.38 27.62 -30.84
C ASP A 369 51.67 28.07 -30.11
N ASP A 370 52.05 27.41 -29.01
CA ASP A 370 53.31 27.67 -28.28
C ASP A 370 54.55 27.15 -29.02
N HIS A 371 54.40 26.08 -29.82
CA HIS A 371 55.48 25.56 -30.67
C HIS A 371 55.74 26.43 -31.90
N ASP A 372 54.68 26.93 -32.56
CA ASP A 372 54.81 27.86 -33.69
C ASP A 372 55.38 29.23 -33.24
N ASN A 373 55.01 29.72 -32.05
CA ASN A 373 55.60 30.94 -31.46
C ASN A 373 57.07 30.78 -31.01
N SER A 374 57.59 29.57 -30.90
CA SER A 374 59.00 29.32 -30.53
C SER A 374 59.93 29.13 -31.74
N ILE A 375 59.40 29.13 -32.96
CA ILE A 375 60.15 28.92 -34.22
C ILE A 375 60.31 30.23 -35.03
N GLU A 376 59.57 31.30 -34.70
CA GLU A 376 59.89 32.69 -35.09
C GLU A 376 60.90 33.34 -34.14
#